data_AF-A0A9P7XGW3-F1
#
_entry.id   AF-A0A9P7XGW3-F1
#
_cell.length_a   1.000
_cell.length_b   1.000
_cell.length_c   1.000
_cell.angle_alpha   90.00
_cell.angle_beta   90.00
_cell.angle_gamma   90.00
#
_symmetry.space_group_name_H-M   'P 1'
#
loop_
_entity.id
_entity.type
_entity.pdbx_description
1 polymer ?
#
loop_
_entity_poly.entity_id
_entity_poly.type
_entity_poly.pdbx_seq_one_letter_code
_entity_poly.pdbx_strand_id
1 'polypeptide(L)'
;MKLSIVSPVNALGESGIDAAWASYKTLFPLILGTIGLGVFFLYEPKVSKEPMVPFELVSNRTSALGYACAFLHVLVSTCTTYHFLVYHQGAGAPEPLQLGVGVFGVAFTVAPTAISSGFIVVYFGTYRLINFVDWIFTVLGFGVLSLLRAVSHKIWQTEVIGFGLGILYAAPTYAIMAAQPVCMSASSPAM
;
A
#
# COMPACT_ATOMS: atom_id res chain seq x y z
N MET A 1 -28.70 14.19 1.65
CA MET A 1 -27.64 13.78 2.58
C MET A 1 -26.51 12.93 1.95
N LYS A 2 -26.47 12.72 0.62
CA LYS A 2 -25.43 11.91 -0.06
C LYS A 2 -24.30 12.72 -0.76
N LEU A 3 -24.25 14.04 -0.58
CA LEU A 3 -23.29 14.91 -1.30
C LEU A 3 -22.10 15.38 -0.44
N SER A 4 -22.11 15.19 0.88
CA SER A 4 -21.06 15.74 1.76
C SER A 4 -19.78 14.89 1.82
N ILE A 5 -19.84 13.63 1.40
CA ILE A 5 -18.68 12.70 1.42
C ILE A 5 -17.90 12.78 0.09
N VAL A 6 -18.50 13.31 -0.97
CA VAL A 6 -17.89 13.37 -2.31
C VAL A 6 -16.98 14.60 -2.47
N SER A 7 -17.20 15.66 -1.70
CA SER A 7 -16.43 16.91 -1.81
C SER A 7 -14.93 16.79 -1.45
N PRO A 8 -14.51 16.03 -0.40
CA PRO A 8 -13.09 15.86 -0.10
C PRO A 8 -12.34 15.05 -1.17
N VAL A 9 -12.98 14.04 -1.77
CA VAL A 9 -12.35 13.19 -2.79
C VAL A 9 -12.23 13.90 -4.14
N ASN A 10 -13.21 14.74 -4.51
CA ASN A 10 -13.09 15.61 -5.69
C ASN A 10 -11.97 16.65 -5.54
N ALA A 11 -11.80 17.22 -4.34
CA ALA A 11 -10.74 18.20 -4.08
C ALA A 11 -9.31 17.62 -4.18
N LEU A 12 -9.15 16.32 -3.88
CA LEU A 12 -7.89 15.59 -4.07
C LEU A 12 -7.69 15.14 -5.53
N GLY A 13 -8.78 14.87 -6.26
CA GLY A 13 -8.73 14.51 -7.69
C GLY A 13 -8.25 15.66 -8.59
N GLU A 14 -8.61 16.90 -8.24
CA GLU A 14 -8.20 18.10 -9.00
C GLU A 14 -6.75 18.55 -8.70
N SER A 15 -6.08 17.94 -7.71
CA SER A 15 -4.76 18.40 -7.28
C SER A 15 -3.60 17.98 -8.19
N GLY A 16 -3.85 17.15 -9.21
CA GLY A 16 -2.83 16.64 -10.13
C GLY A 16 -2.93 17.15 -11.56
N ILE A 17 -4.11 17.60 -11.99
CA ILE A 17 -4.36 18.03 -13.37
C ILE A 17 -4.38 19.56 -13.48
N ASP A 18 -4.93 20.27 -12.48
CA ASP A 18 -5.04 21.73 -12.49
C ASP A 18 -4.18 22.45 -11.42
N ALA A 19 -3.75 21.75 -10.37
CA ALA A 19 -2.85 22.31 -9.37
C ALA A 19 -1.41 21.81 -9.58
N ALA A 20 -0.47 22.73 -9.78
CA ALA A 20 0.95 22.38 -9.78
C ALA A 20 1.32 21.61 -8.50
N TRP A 21 2.26 20.66 -8.58
CA TRP A 21 2.77 19.91 -7.41
C TRP A 21 3.30 20.80 -6.27
N ALA A 22 3.59 22.08 -6.58
CA ALA A 22 3.96 23.12 -5.61
C ALA A 22 2.76 23.87 -4.99
N SER A 23 1.52 23.49 -5.31
CA SER A 23 0.32 24.15 -4.81
C SER A 23 0.11 23.83 -3.34
N TYR A 24 -0.28 24.86 -2.59
CA TYR A 24 -0.59 24.75 -1.17
C TYR A 24 -1.61 23.65 -0.87
N LYS A 25 -2.59 23.43 -1.77
CA LYS A 25 -3.62 22.40 -1.62
C LYS A 25 -3.05 20.96 -1.55
N THR A 26 -1.91 20.71 -2.19
CA THR A 26 -1.25 19.39 -2.21
C THR A 26 -0.19 19.27 -1.12
N LEU A 27 0.64 20.31 -0.94
CA LEU A 27 1.71 20.30 0.05
C LEU A 27 1.20 20.36 1.49
N PHE A 28 0.12 21.10 1.75
CA PHE A 28 -0.41 21.27 3.09
C PHE A 28 -0.87 19.96 3.74
N PRO A 29 -1.75 19.13 3.13
CA PRO A 29 -2.15 17.86 3.74
C PRO A 29 -0.98 16.87 3.85
N LEU A 30 -0.01 16.92 2.94
CA LEU A 30 1.18 16.06 2.98
C LEU A 30 2.06 16.39 4.19
N ILE A 31 2.38 17.68 4.38
CA ILE A 31 3.18 18.18 5.50
C ILE A 31 2.43 18.00 6.82
N LEU A 32 1.15 18.33 6.86
CA LEU A 32 0.34 18.16 8.06
C LEU A 32 0.21 16.69 8.46
N GLY A 33 0.05 15.78 7.48
CA GLY A 33 0.03 14.34 7.72
C GLY A 33 1.36 13.82 8.27
N THR A 34 2.50 14.24 7.70
CA THR A 34 3.83 13.83 8.19
C THR A 34 4.13 14.38 9.58
N ILE A 35 3.80 15.65 9.84
CA ILE A 35 3.94 16.25 11.17
C ILE A 35 3.01 15.56 12.17
N GLY A 36 1.74 15.32 11.80
CA GLY A 36 0.77 14.63 12.65
C GLY A 36 1.23 13.23 13.04
N LEU A 37 1.80 12.48 12.09
CA LEU A 37 2.39 11.16 12.35
C LEU A 37 3.58 11.26 13.31
N GLY A 38 4.48 12.22 13.10
CA GLY A 38 5.64 12.43 13.98
C GLY A 38 5.24 12.85 15.39
N VAL A 39 4.25 13.74 15.51
CA VAL A 39 3.70 14.17 16.80
C VAL A 39 3.04 12.99 17.51
N PHE A 40 2.28 12.16 16.81
CA PHE A 40 1.65 10.96 17.37
C PHE A 40 2.69 10.02 18.00
N PHE A 41 3.75 9.67 17.27
CA PHE A 41 4.82 8.81 17.78
C PHE A 41 5.60 9.42 18.96
N LEU A 42 5.71 10.74 19.06
CA LEU A 42 6.43 11.42 20.16
C LEU A 42 5.54 11.73 21.37
N TYR A 43 4.23 11.88 21.16
CA TYR A 43 3.26 12.28 22.18
C TYR A 43 2.68 11.08 22.92
N GLU A 44 2.38 9.99 22.20
CA GLU A 44 1.82 8.77 22.77
C GLU A 44 2.63 8.12 23.92
N PRO A 45 3.98 8.04 23.88
CA PRO A 45 4.75 7.43 24.96
C PRO A 45 4.79 8.30 26.22
N LYS A 46 4.54 9.61 26.08
CA LYS A 46 4.73 10.59 27.16
C LYS A 46 3.45 10.89 27.92
N VAL A 47 2.29 10.69 27.30
CA VAL A 47 1.01 11.17 27.85
C VAL A 47 -0.01 10.07 28.12
N SER A 48 0.00 8.95 27.39
CA SER A 48 -1.05 7.94 27.56
C SER A 48 -0.75 6.96 28.69
N LYS A 49 -1.71 6.80 29.62
CA LYS A 49 -1.70 5.73 30.63
C LYS A 49 -2.05 4.35 30.03
N GLU A 50 -2.79 4.34 28.94
CA GLU A 50 -3.09 3.16 28.12
C GLU A 50 -2.72 3.48 26.67
N PRO A 51 -1.48 3.19 26.23
CA PRO A 51 -1.06 3.49 24.87
C PRO A 51 -1.83 2.64 23.86
N MET A 52 -2.27 3.25 22.75
CA MET A 52 -2.95 2.55 21.65
C MET A 52 -1.96 1.68 20.89
N VAL A 53 -0.71 2.12 20.77
CA VAL A 53 0.42 1.34 20.28
C VAL A 53 1.39 1.10 21.43
N PRO A 54 1.51 -0.14 21.95
CA PRO A 54 2.51 -0.45 22.97
C PRO A 54 3.90 -0.14 22.43
N PHE A 55 4.69 0.69 23.10
CA PHE A 55 6.05 1.02 22.62
C PHE A 55 6.96 -0.20 22.54
N GLU A 56 6.66 -1.25 23.31
CA GLU A 56 7.31 -2.55 23.25
C GLU A 56 7.18 -3.22 21.87
N LEU A 57 6.07 -2.97 21.16
CA LEU A 57 5.83 -3.46 19.79
C LEU A 57 6.78 -2.80 18.79
N VAL A 58 7.07 -1.51 18.93
CA VAL A 58 7.84 -0.72 17.96
C VAL A 58 9.33 -0.60 18.34
N SER A 59 9.69 -1.00 19.56
CA SER A 59 11.07 -0.96 20.08
C SER A 59 12.03 -1.91 19.35
N ASN A 60 11.52 -3.03 18.84
CA ASN A 60 12.34 -3.99 18.09
C ASN A 60 12.56 -3.50 16.65
N ARG A 61 13.82 -3.47 16.20
CA ARG A 61 14.20 -3.08 14.82
C ARG A 61 13.43 -3.86 13.76
N THR A 62 13.15 -5.15 14.01
CA THR A 62 12.39 -6.00 13.07
C THR A 62 10.93 -5.57 12.97
N SER A 63 10.27 -5.27 14.10
CA SER A 63 8.90 -4.75 14.10
C SER A 63 8.81 -3.38 13.45
N ALA A 64 9.74 -2.49 13.78
CA ALA A 64 9.78 -1.13 13.22
C ALA A 64 9.90 -1.17 11.69
N LEU A 65 10.77 -2.05 11.16
CA LEU A 65 10.88 -2.29 9.72
C LEU A 65 9.60 -2.93 9.14
N GLY A 66 8.97 -3.85 9.87
CA GLY A 66 7.68 -4.43 9.46
C GLY A 66 6.57 -3.38 9.32
N TYR A 67 6.43 -2.49 10.30
CA TYR A 67 5.48 -1.37 10.24
C TYR A 67 5.83 -0.37 9.14
N ALA A 68 7.11 -0.06 8.94
CA ALA A 68 7.53 0.80 7.83
C ALA A 68 7.18 0.18 6.47
N CYS A 69 7.39 -1.12 6.30
CA CYS A 69 7.00 -1.84 5.08
C CYS A 69 5.48 -1.84 4.90
N ALA A 70 4.70 -2.05 5.97
CA ALA A 70 3.24 -1.99 5.91
C ALA A 70 2.72 -0.60 5.52
N PHE A 71 3.33 0.47 6.04
CA PHE A 71 3.01 1.84 5.66
C PHE A 71 3.32 2.11 4.18
N LEU A 72 4.51 1.71 3.72
CA LEU A 72 4.90 1.86 2.32
C LEU A 72 4.02 1.02 1.38
N HIS A 73 3.61 -0.17 1.80
CA HIS A 73 2.65 -1.01 1.06
C HIS A 73 1.35 -0.24 0.82
N VAL A 74 0.73 0.34 1.86
CA VAL A 74 -0.53 1.09 1.70
C VAL A 74 -0.35 2.28 0.75
N LEU A 75 0.76 3.01 0.85
CA LEU A 75 1.08 4.09 -0.09
C LEU A 75 1.18 3.59 -1.53
N VAL A 76 1.95 2.54 -1.77
CA VAL A 76 2.17 1.93 -3.09
C VAL A 76 0.87 1.39 -3.70
N SER A 77 0.08 0.68 -2.90
CA SER A 77 -1.21 0.11 -3.32
C SER A 77 -2.17 1.22 -3.74
N THR A 78 -2.25 2.27 -2.93
CA THR A 78 -3.06 3.46 -3.21
C THR A 78 -2.58 4.18 -4.48
N CYS A 79 -1.28 4.41 -4.64
CA CYS A 79 -0.71 4.99 -5.85
C CYS A 79 -1.05 4.18 -7.11
N THR A 80 -0.97 2.85 -7.04
CA THR A 80 -1.35 1.97 -8.14
C THR A 80 -2.82 2.13 -8.50
N THR A 81 -3.72 2.11 -7.50
CA THR A 81 -5.16 2.29 -7.73
C THR A 81 -5.46 3.63 -8.41
N TYR A 82 -4.86 4.72 -7.94
CA TYR A 82 -5.06 6.04 -8.55
C TYR A 82 -4.44 6.13 -9.94
N HIS A 83 -3.29 5.49 -10.19
CA HIS A 83 -2.69 5.46 -11.51
C HIS A 83 -3.64 4.85 -12.55
N PHE A 84 -4.28 3.72 -12.22
CA PHE A 84 -5.30 3.12 -13.09
C PHE A 84 -6.48 4.06 -13.32
N LEU A 85 -7.03 4.67 -12.26
CA LEU A 85 -8.16 5.58 -12.38
C LEU A 85 -7.83 6.77 -13.31
N VAL A 86 -6.68 7.41 -13.12
CA VAL A 86 -6.26 8.58 -13.89
C VAL A 86 -5.90 8.21 -15.33
N TYR A 87 -5.20 7.09 -15.53
CA TYR A 87 -4.83 6.61 -16.87
C TYR A 87 -6.05 6.39 -17.76
N HIS A 88 -7.09 5.74 -17.23
CA HIS A 88 -8.33 5.50 -17.97
C HIS A 88 -9.22 6.74 -18.09
N GLN A 89 -9.20 7.67 -17.12
CA GLN A 89 -9.92 8.94 -17.23
C GLN A 89 -9.31 9.87 -18.29
N GLY A 90 -7.97 9.90 -18.41
CA GLY A 90 -7.26 10.74 -19.37
C GLY A 90 -7.34 10.25 -20.83
N ALA A 91 -7.62 8.96 -21.04
CA ALA A 91 -7.74 8.37 -22.38
C ALA A 91 -9.12 8.62 -23.06
N GLY A 92 -10.00 9.41 -22.42
CA GLY A 92 -11.40 9.58 -22.83
C GLY A 92 -12.32 8.61 -22.10
N ALA A 93 -13.61 8.96 -21.96
CA ALA A 93 -14.60 8.24 -21.16
C ALA A 93 -14.48 6.70 -21.33
N PRO A 94 -13.84 6.01 -20.37
CA PRO A 94 -13.51 4.62 -20.56
C PRO A 94 -14.81 3.82 -20.55
N GLU A 95 -14.94 2.83 -21.45
CA GLU A 95 -15.93 1.80 -21.23
C GLU A 95 -15.67 1.19 -19.85
N PRO A 96 -16.63 1.21 -18.91
CA PRO A 96 -16.44 0.68 -17.55
C PRO A 96 -15.94 -0.77 -17.56
N LEU A 97 -16.26 -1.50 -18.63
CA LEU A 97 -15.81 -2.86 -18.88
C LEU A 97 -14.28 -2.97 -19.01
N GLN A 98 -13.61 -2.05 -19.71
CA GLN A 98 -12.16 -2.12 -19.93
C GLN A 98 -11.37 -1.83 -18.66
N LEU A 99 -11.80 -0.83 -17.89
CA LEU A 99 -11.24 -0.55 -16.56
C LEU A 99 -11.49 -1.73 -15.60
N GLY A 100 -12.70 -2.30 -15.63
CA GLY A 100 -13.04 -3.48 -14.85
C GLY A 100 -12.15 -4.68 -15.15
N VAL A 101 -11.87 -4.97 -16.43
CA VAL A 101 -11.00 -6.09 -16.82
C VAL A 101 -9.54 -5.87 -16.38
N GLY A 102 -9.01 -4.64 -16.48
CA GLY A 102 -7.65 -4.33 -16.01
C GLY A 102 -7.49 -4.50 -14.49
N VAL A 103 -8.43 -3.95 -13.72
CA VAL A 103 -8.44 -4.09 -12.24
C VAL A 103 -8.69 -5.54 -11.84
N PHE A 104 -9.57 -6.25 -12.55
CA PHE A 104 -9.83 -7.67 -12.31
C PHE A 104 -8.58 -8.52 -12.51
N GLY A 105 -7.79 -8.27 -13.56
CA GLY A 105 -6.52 -8.97 -13.80
C GLY A 105 -5.57 -8.83 -12.60
N VAL A 106 -5.32 -7.59 -12.17
CA VAL A 106 -4.50 -7.31 -10.99
C VAL A 106 -5.04 -7.99 -9.74
N ALA A 107 -6.35 -7.92 -9.47
CA ALA A 107 -6.96 -8.58 -8.32
C ALA A 107 -6.82 -10.11 -8.38
N PHE A 108 -6.95 -10.67 -9.59
CA PHE A 108 -6.82 -12.10 -9.84
C PHE A 108 -5.39 -12.59 -9.64
N THR A 109 -4.37 -11.78 -9.90
CA THR A 109 -2.97 -12.15 -9.60
C THR A 109 -2.55 -11.89 -8.17
N VAL A 110 -3.13 -10.89 -7.50
CA VAL A 110 -2.87 -10.61 -6.08
C VAL A 110 -3.23 -11.81 -5.19
N ALA A 111 -4.43 -12.39 -5.34
CA ALA A 111 -4.90 -13.49 -4.50
C ALA A 111 -3.99 -14.76 -4.52
N PRO A 112 -3.68 -15.37 -5.67
CA PRO A 112 -2.83 -16.56 -5.72
C PRO A 112 -1.39 -16.25 -5.31
N THR A 113 -0.91 -15.04 -5.57
CA THR A 113 0.43 -14.64 -5.17
C THR A 113 0.55 -14.49 -3.66
N ALA A 114 -0.46 -13.89 -3.02
CA ALA A 114 -0.53 -13.81 -1.56
C ALA A 114 -0.53 -15.22 -0.93
N ILE A 115 -1.36 -16.13 -1.45
CA ILE A 115 -1.41 -17.53 -0.99
C ILE A 115 -0.05 -18.21 -1.16
N SER A 116 0.56 -18.07 -2.34
CA SER A 116 1.85 -18.68 -2.65
C SER A 116 2.95 -18.15 -1.73
N SER A 117 2.95 -16.85 -1.42
CA SER A 117 3.91 -16.25 -0.51
C SER A 117 3.85 -16.89 0.89
N GLY A 118 2.65 -17.19 1.39
CA GLY A 118 2.46 -17.89 2.66
C GLY A 118 3.00 -19.31 2.65
N PHE A 119 2.73 -20.07 1.59
CA PHE A 119 3.30 -21.41 1.44
C PHE A 119 4.83 -21.39 1.39
N ILE A 120 5.42 -20.43 0.68
CA ILE A 120 6.88 -20.28 0.58
C ILE A 120 7.47 -19.92 1.94
N VAL A 121 6.85 -19.03 2.72
CA VAL A 121 7.31 -18.71 4.09
C VAL A 121 7.29 -19.95 4.98
N VAL A 122 6.20 -20.73 4.92
CA VAL A 122 6.07 -21.95 5.74
C VAL A 122 7.10 -23.00 5.35
N TYR A 123 7.35 -23.18 4.05
CA TYR A 123 8.29 -24.19 3.55
C TYR A 123 9.75 -23.81 3.78
N PHE A 124 10.14 -22.57 3.48
CA PHE A 124 11.52 -22.11 3.59
C PHE A 124 11.89 -21.54 4.97
N GLY A 125 10.90 -21.30 5.84
CA GLY A 125 11.09 -20.71 7.17
C GLY A 125 11.70 -19.30 7.17
N THR A 126 11.80 -18.65 6.00
CA THR A 126 12.56 -17.41 5.82
C THR A 126 11.69 -16.31 5.23
N TYR A 127 11.21 -15.38 6.07
CA TYR A 127 10.40 -14.23 5.63
C TYR A 127 11.22 -13.07 5.04
N ARG A 128 12.51 -12.97 5.39
CA ARG A 128 13.38 -11.85 4.97
C ARG A 128 13.64 -11.84 3.47
N LEU A 129 13.91 -13.01 2.90
CA LEU A 129 14.16 -13.15 1.46
C LEU A 129 12.90 -12.83 0.65
N ILE A 130 11.75 -13.29 1.12
CA ILE A 130 10.46 -13.05 0.45
C ILE A 130 10.13 -11.55 0.45
N ASN A 131 10.32 -10.85 1.57
CA ASN A 131 10.21 -9.39 1.62
C ASN A 131 11.18 -8.69 0.66
N PHE A 132 12.41 -9.17 0.50
CA PHE A 132 13.35 -8.54 -0.42
C PHE A 132 12.96 -8.74 -1.90
N VAL A 133 12.55 -9.96 -2.25
CA VAL A 133 12.07 -10.30 -3.60
C VAL A 133 10.81 -9.52 -3.95
N ASP A 134 9.90 -9.38 -2.98
CA ASP A 134 8.70 -8.57 -3.08
C ASP A 134 8.98 -7.12 -3.50
N TRP A 135 9.89 -6.44 -2.78
CA TRP A 135 10.26 -5.07 -3.11
C TRP A 135 10.87 -4.94 -4.51
N ILE A 136 11.64 -5.94 -4.97
CA ILE A 136 12.16 -5.97 -6.34
C ILE A 136 11.03 -6.06 -7.35
N PHE A 137 10.08 -6.98 -7.16
CA PHE A 137 8.93 -7.15 -8.05
C PHE A 137 8.05 -5.90 -8.07
N THR A 138 7.85 -5.26 -6.92
CA THR A 138 7.10 -4.01 -6.81
C THR A 138 7.76 -2.89 -7.60
N VAL A 139 9.07 -2.68 -7.45
CA VAL A 139 9.81 -1.65 -8.21
C VAL A 139 9.78 -1.93 -9.71
N LEU A 140 9.94 -3.19 -10.11
CA LEU A 140 9.80 -3.61 -11.51
C LEU A 140 8.37 -3.37 -12.03
N GLY A 141 7.35 -3.66 -11.24
CA GLY A 141 5.94 -3.41 -11.57
C GLY A 141 5.67 -1.92 -11.84
N PHE A 142 6.16 -1.03 -10.98
CA PHE A 142 6.08 0.42 -11.23
C PHE A 142 6.88 0.86 -12.46
N GLY A 143 8.04 0.26 -12.70
CA GLY A 143 8.81 0.49 -13.93
C GLY A 143 7.99 0.16 -15.18
N VAL A 144 7.31 -0.99 -15.19
CA VAL A 144 6.43 -1.42 -16.29
C VAL A 144 5.21 -0.50 -16.42
N LEU A 145 4.57 -0.12 -15.32
CA LEU A 145 3.46 0.84 -15.34
C LEU A 145 3.88 2.22 -15.90
N SER A 146 5.11 2.66 -15.62
CA SER A 146 5.62 3.94 -16.15
C SER A 146 5.85 3.90 -17.67
N LEU A 147 6.03 2.72 -18.26
CA LEU A 147 6.15 2.52 -19.70
C LEU A 147 4.79 2.39 -20.40
N LEU A 148 3.68 2.33 -19.66
CA LEU A 148 2.35 2.16 -20.20
C LEU A 148 1.95 3.41 -21.00
N ARG A 149 1.94 3.29 -22.33
CA ARG A 149 1.47 4.34 -23.25
C ARG A 149 -0.01 4.14 -23.55
N ALA A 150 -0.74 5.26 -23.59
CA ALA A 150 -2.20 5.40 -23.72
C ALA A 150 -2.93 4.55 -24.79
N VAL A 151 -2.21 3.89 -25.71
CA VAL A 151 -2.78 3.23 -26.90
C VAL A 151 -2.55 1.70 -26.92
N SER A 152 -1.69 1.15 -26.06
CA SER A 152 -1.39 -0.30 -26.08
C SER A 152 -1.38 -0.89 -24.67
N HIS A 153 -2.58 -1.04 -24.10
CA HIS A 153 -2.77 -1.76 -22.85
C HIS A 153 -2.77 -3.27 -23.11
N LYS A 154 -1.73 -3.98 -22.69
CA LYS A 154 -1.69 -5.44 -22.71
C LYS A 154 -1.85 -5.97 -21.28
N ILE A 155 -2.76 -6.93 -21.10
CA ILE A 155 -3.10 -7.52 -19.80
C ILE A 155 -1.85 -7.98 -19.02
N TRP A 156 -0.85 -8.56 -19.70
CA TRP A 156 0.38 -9.02 -19.04
C TRP A 156 1.19 -7.92 -18.33
N GLN A 157 1.06 -6.65 -18.75
CA GLN A 157 1.82 -5.54 -18.18
C GLN A 157 1.31 -5.17 -16.78
N THR A 158 0.01 -5.35 -16.54
CA THR A 158 -0.64 -5.08 -15.26
C THR A 158 -0.49 -6.25 -14.28
N GLU A 159 -0.31 -7.46 -14.78
CA GLU A 159 -0.09 -8.63 -13.92
C GLU A 159 1.22 -8.57 -13.14
N VAL A 160 2.27 -7.97 -13.71
CA VAL A 160 3.59 -7.84 -13.04
C VAL A 160 3.46 -7.08 -11.72
N ILE A 161 2.66 -6.01 -11.68
CA ILE A 161 2.43 -5.28 -10.43
C ILE A 161 1.48 -6.03 -9.49
N GLY A 162 0.53 -6.82 -10.02
CA GLY A 162 -0.32 -7.70 -9.22
C GLY A 162 0.48 -8.74 -8.43
N PHE A 163 1.56 -9.29 -9.00
CA PHE A 163 2.48 -10.16 -8.26
C PHE A 163 3.18 -9.42 -7.10
N GLY A 164 3.75 -8.24 -7.35
CA GLY A 164 4.38 -7.45 -6.28
C GLY A 164 3.40 -7.07 -5.17
N LEU A 165 2.20 -6.57 -5.55
CA LEU A 165 1.18 -6.21 -4.57
C LEU A 165 0.69 -7.42 -3.76
N GLY A 166 0.52 -8.58 -4.38
CA GLY A 166 0.08 -9.80 -3.68
C GLY A 166 1.04 -10.24 -2.58
N ILE A 167 2.35 -10.15 -2.82
CA ILE A 167 3.33 -10.48 -1.78
C ILE A 167 3.36 -9.38 -0.70
N LEU A 168 3.26 -8.09 -1.06
CA LEU A 168 3.18 -6.96 -0.12
C LEU A 168 2.00 -7.05 0.87
N TYR A 169 0.89 -7.70 0.52
CA TYR A 169 -0.23 -7.90 1.44
C TYR A 169 0.11 -8.86 2.60
N ALA A 170 1.00 -9.83 2.37
CA ALA A 170 1.35 -10.84 3.36
C ALA A 170 2.73 -10.61 3.99
N ALA A 171 3.69 -10.06 3.26
CA ALA A 171 5.08 -10.01 3.68
C ALA A 171 5.37 -9.13 4.92
N PRO A 172 4.72 -7.96 5.10
CA PRO A 172 4.89 -7.13 6.29
C PRO A 172 4.32 -7.79 7.56
N THR A 173 3.23 -8.56 7.45
CA THR A 173 2.59 -9.18 8.61
C THR A 173 3.49 -10.26 9.21
N TYR A 174 4.23 -11.01 8.39
CA TYR A 174 5.22 -11.98 8.89
C TYR A 174 6.32 -11.33 9.73
N ALA A 175 6.82 -10.16 9.33
CA ALA A 175 7.86 -9.45 10.08
C ALA A 175 7.34 -8.92 11.42
N ILE A 176 6.09 -8.42 11.44
CA ILE A 176 5.43 -7.95 12.65
C ILE A 176 5.19 -9.13 13.60
N MET A 177 4.59 -10.22 13.11
CA MET A 177 4.30 -11.43 13.90
C MET A 177 5.57 -12.07 14.48
N ALA A 178 6.65 -12.13 13.71
CA ALA A 178 7.92 -12.72 14.17
C ALA A 178 8.60 -11.94 15.30
N ALA A 179 8.26 -10.67 15.47
CA ALA A 179 8.87 -9.81 16.48
C ALA A 179 8.05 -9.69 17.77
N GLN A 180 6.85 -10.29 17.82
CA GLN A 180 6.00 -10.33 19.01
C GLN A 180 6.37 -11.49 19.95
N PRO A 181 6.46 -11.25 21.27
CA PRO A 181 6.58 -12.36 22.22
C PRO A 181 5.29 -13.19 22.24
N VAL A 182 5.42 -14.52 22.37
CA VAL A 182 4.30 -15.50 22.34
C VAL A 182 3.18 -15.26 23.36
N CYS A 183 3.42 -14.44 24.39
CA CYS A 183 2.40 -14.02 25.35
C CYS A 183 1.46 -12.91 24.83
N MET A 184 1.86 -12.14 23.80
CA MET A 184 1.04 -11.10 23.16
C MET A 184 0.44 -11.54 21.82
N SER A 185 0.87 -12.66 21.24
CA SER A 185 0.33 -13.17 19.97
C SER A 185 -1.14 -13.60 20.06
N ALA A 186 -1.70 -13.74 21.26
CA ALA A 186 -3.11 -14.08 21.48
C ALA A 186 -4.08 -12.88 21.35
N SER A 187 -3.60 -11.63 21.40
CA SER A 187 -4.43 -10.43 21.28
C SER A 187 -4.42 -9.80 19.88
N SER A 188 -3.53 -10.23 18.98
CA SER A 188 -3.61 -9.87 17.56
C SER A 188 -4.67 -10.74 16.87
N PRO A 189 -5.69 -10.16 16.21
CA PRO A 189 -6.71 -10.95 15.56
C PRO A 189 -6.06 -11.79 14.46
N ALA A 190 -6.17 -13.11 14.61
CA ALA A 190 -5.92 -14.06 13.55
C ALA A 190 -6.90 -13.76 12.41
N MET A 191 -6.38 -13.25 11.29
CA MET A 191 -7.06 -13.22 9.99
C MET A 191 -6.04 -13.51 8.90
#